data_AF-A0A7W6Q4G4-F1
#
_entry.id   AF-A0A7W6Q4G4-F1
#
_cell.length_a   1.000
_cell.length_b   1.000
_cell.length_c   1.000
_cell.angle_alpha   90.00
_cell.angle_beta   90.00
_cell.angle_gamma   90.00
#
_symmetry.space_group_name_H-M   'P 1'
#
loop_
_entity.id
_entity.type
_entity.pdbx_description
1 polymer ?
#
loop_
_entity_poly.entity_id
_entity_poly.type
_entity_poly.pdbx_seq_one_letter_code
_entity_poly.pdbx_strand_id
1 'polypeptide(L)' 'MGFFKNIWDGLLSLLSAILTFAVFGVPIWATHLAISYGIVPIWAYAALVGLVFIGGNLGIAFLRKALDGVAPLRDRKRR' A
#
# COMPACT_ATOMS: atom_id res chain seq x y z
N MET A 1 10.97 -17.03 -18.94
CA MET A 1 11.54 -15.86 -18.22
C MET A 1 12.47 -16.41 -17.15
N GLY A 2 13.71 -15.95 -17.08
CA GLY A 2 14.73 -16.55 -16.19
C GLY A 2 14.39 -16.36 -14.71
N PHE A 3 14.68 -17.36 -13.89
CA PHE A 3 14.44 -17.39 -12.44
C PHE A 3 14.90 -16.10 -11.72
N PHE A 4 16.11 -15.62 -12.05
CA PHE A 4 16.66 -14.37 -11.50
C PHE A 4 15.77 -13.14 -11.76
N LYS A 5 15.14 -13.06 -12.93
CA LYS A 5 14.25 -11.93 -13.26
C LYS A 5 13.03 -11.91 -12.35
N ASN A 6 12.44 -13.07 -12.05
CA ASN A 6 11.27 -13.17 -11.19
C ASN A 6 11.59 -12.75 -9.74
N ILE A 7 12.79 -13.04 -9.24
CA ILE A 7 13.25 -12.59 -7.91
C ILE A 7 13.33 -11.07 -7.87
N TRP A 8 13.98 -10.45 -8.85
CA TRP A 8 14.09 -8.98 -8.93
C TRP A 8 12.73 -8.31 -9.07
N ASP A 9 11.85 -8.86 -9.91
CA ASP A 9 10.48 -8.39 -10.08
C ASP A 9 9.69 -8.49 -8.76
N GLY A 10 9.88 -9.58 -8.01
CA GLY A 10 9.30 -9.76 -6.67
C GLY A 10 9.82 -8.77 -5.63
N LEU A 11 11.14 -8.52 -5.60
CA LEU A 11 11.75 -7.54 -4.70
C LEU A 11 11.25 -6.12 -4.97
N LEU A 12 11.12 -5.73 -6.24
CA LEU A 12 10.55 -4.42 -6.61
C LEU A 12 9.10 -4.27 -6.14
N SER A 13 8.31 -5.34 -6.23
CA SER A 13 6.94 -5.36 -5.69
C SER A 13 6.92 -5.29 -4.16
N LEU A 14 7.86 -5.92 -3.46
CA LEU A 14 7.98 -5.80 -2.01
C LEU A 14 8.34 -4.37 -1.59
N LEU A 15 9.32 -3.75 -2.26
CA LEU A 15 9.66 -2.34 -2.04
C LEU A 15 8.47 -1.41 -2.31
N SER A 16 7.68 -1.70 -3.36
CA SER A 16 6.47 -0.95 -3.67
C SER A 16 5.41 -1.08 -2.57
N ALA A 17 5.27 -2.27 -1.97
CA ALA A 17 4.38 -2.48 -0.83
C ALA A 17 4.83 -1.68 0.40
N ILE A 18 6.13 -1.71 0.73
CA ILE A 18 6.71 -0.92 1.84
C ILE A 18 6.50 0.57 1.60
N LEU A 19 6.77 1.06 0.39
CA LEU A 19 6.56 2.44 0.03
C LEU A 19 5.09 2.84 0.15
N THR A 20 4.16 1.96 -0.24
CA THR A 20 2.72 2.19 -0.05
C THR A 20 2.39 2.33 1.43
N PHE A 21 2.93 1.47 2.30
CA PHE A 21 2.75 1.61 3.74
C PHE A 21 3.29 2.93 4.29
N ALA A 22 4.44 3.40 3.80
CA ALA A 22 4.97 4.70 4.24
C ALA A 22 4.10 5.87 3.75
N VAL A 23 3.75 5.89 2.47
CA VAL A 23 2.98 6.98 1.83
C VAL A 23 1.58 7.10 2.41
N PHE A 24 0.91 5.99 2.72
CA PHE A 24 -0.42 6.01 3.32
C PHE A 24 -0.37 6.03 4.85
N GLY A 25 0.57 5.30 5.47
CA GLY A 25 0.66 5.18 6.92
C GLY A 25 1.01 6.49 7.62
N VAL A 26 1.91 7.30 7.05
CA VAL A 26 2.27 8.61 7.59
C VAL A 26 1.05 9.54 7.73
N PRO A 27 0.28 9.83 6.67
CA PRO A 27 -0.92 10.68 6.80
C PRO A 27 -2.01 10.03 7.65
N ILE A 28 -2.14 8.69 7.66
CA ILE A 28 -3.10 8.00 8.53
C ILE A 28 -2.75 8.28 10.00
N TRP A 29 -1.50 8.06 10.38
CA TRP A 29 -1.00 8.29 11.73
C TRP A 29 -1.10 9.77 12.15
N ALA A 30 -0.68 10.69 11.27
CA ALA A 30 -0.77 12.12 11.52
C ALA A 30 -2.22 12.58 11.74
N THR A 31 -3.17 12.05 10.97
CA THR A 31 -4.59 12.37 11.12
C THR A 31 -5.16 11.79 12.42
N HIS A 32 -4.78 10.57 12.79
CA HIS A 32 -5.16 9.99 14.08
C HIS A 32 -4.67 10.84 15.25
N LEU A 33 -3.43 11.33 15.21
CA LEU A 33 -2.91 12.27 16.20
C LEU A 33 -3.70 13.58 16.22
N ALA A 34 -3.97 14.17 15.05
CA ALA A 34 -4.72 15.43 14.96
C ALA A 34 -6.14 15.31 15.56
N ILE A 35 -6.81 14.19 15.37
CA ILE A 35 -8.11 13.92 16.00
C ILE A 35 -7.94 13.71 17.51
N SER A 36 -6.93 12.95 17.93
CA SER A 36 -6.68 12.64 19.35
C SER A 36 -6.32 13.87 20.17
N TYR A 37 -5.66 14.86 19.55
CA TYR A 37 -5.36 16.16 20.16
C TYR A 37 -6.48 17.19 20.00
N GLY A 38 -7.61 16.83 19.39
CA GLY A 38 -8.76 17.72 19.22
C GLY A 38 -8.56 18.85 18.20
N ILE A 39 -7.52 18.76 17.35
CA ILE A 39 -7.26 19.73 16.27
C ILE A 39 -8.34 19.61 15.18
N VAL A 40 -8.83 18.38 14.95
CA VAL A 40 -9.81 18.05 13.91
C VAL A 40 -10.94 17.22 14.54
N PRO A 41 -12.21 17.43 14.14
CA PRO A 41 -13.35 16.71 14.71
C PRO A 41 -13.32 15.21 14.44
N ILE A 42 -13.96 14.44 15.33
CA ILE A 42 -13.98 12.96 15.29
C ILE A 42 -14.57 12.38 14.00
N TRP A 43 -15.46 13.10 13.31
CA TRP A 43 -16.04 12.62 12.05
C TRP A 43 -14.99 12.47 10.93
N ALA A 44 -13.82 13.12 11.05
CA ALA A 44 -12.71 12.94 10.11
C ALA A 44 -12.22 11.49 10.01
N TYR A 45 -12.52 10.63 10.99
CA TYR A 45 -12.30 9.19 10.88
C TYR A 45 -13.03 8.56 9.68
N ALA A 46 -14.15 9.12 9.23
CA ALA A 46 -14.84 8.60 8.04
C ALA A 46 -13.95 8.68 6.79
N ALA A 47 -13.26 9.81 6.59
CA ALA A 47 -12.29 9.95 5.51
C ALA A 47 -11.05 9.09 5.74
N LEU A 48 -10.59 8.99 6.99
CA LEU A 48 -9.43 8.16 7.37
C LEU A 48 -9.65 6.68 7.04
N VAL A 49 -10.85 6.14 7.29
CA VAL A 49 -11.23 4.77 6.95
C VAL A 49 -11.13 4.54 5.43
N GLY A 50 -11.57 5.50 4.62
CA GLY A 50 -11.41 5.44 3.16
C GLY A 50 -9.95 5.37 2.74
N LEU A 51 -9.09 6.19 3.37
CA LEU A 51 -7.64 6.19 3.10
C LEU A 51 -6.98 4.86 3.48
N VAL A 52 -7.34 4.30 4.65
CA VAL A 52 -6.89 2.98 5.10
C VAL A 52 -7.34 1.90 4.12
N PHE A 53 -8.59 1.95 3.64
CA PHE A 53 -9.11 0.97 2.70
C PHE A 53 -8.36 1.00 1.36
N ILE A 54 -8.11 2.18 0.80
CA ILE A 54 -7.38 2.32 -0.47
C ILE A 54 -5.93 1.89 -0.31
N GLY A 55 -5.23 2.43 0.69
CA GLY A 55 -3.83 2.11 0.95
C GLY A 55 -3.61 0.64 1.29
N GLY A 56 -4.50 0.07 2.10
CA GLY A 56 -4.48 -1.34 2.47
C GLY A 56 -4.69 -2.27 1.26
N ASN A 57 -5.69 -2.00 0.43
CA ASN A 57 -5.91 -2.80 -0.79
C ASN A 57 -4.72 -2.73 -1.76
N LEU A 58 -4.14 -1.54 -1.96
CA LEU A 58 -2.99 -1.35 -2.82
C LEU A 58 -1.74 -2.06 -2.27
N GLY A 59 -1.48 -1.93 -0.96
CA GLY A 59 -0.38 -2.63 -0.28
C GLY A 59 -0.50 -4.15 -0.39
N ILE A 60 -1.70 -4.69 -0.17
CA ILE A 60 -1.98 -6.13 -0.35
C ILE A 60 -1.76 -6.55 -1.81
N ALA A 61 -2.14 -5.72 -2.78
CA ALA A 61 -1.93 -6.03 -4.20
C ALA A 61 -0.43 -6.12 -4.55
N PHE A 62 0.39 -5.19 -4.07
CA PHE A 62 1.84 -5.27 -4.26
C PHE A 62 2.48 -6.43 -3.52
N LEU A 63 2.02 -6.74 -2.30
CA LEU A 63 2.49 -7.90 -1.56
C LEU A 63 2.21 -9.21 -2.30
N ARG A 64 1.02 -9.37 -2.88
CA ARG A 64 0.70 -10.53 -3.74
C ARG A 64 1.61 -10.59 -4.96
N LYS A 65 1.86 -9.46 -5.63
CA LYS A 65 2.81 -9.41 -6.76
C LYS A 65 4.23 -9.78 -6.35
N ALA A 66 4.65 -9.41 -5.14
CA ALA A 66 5.96 -9.77 -4.60
C ALA A 66 6.09 -11.28 -4.42
N LEU A 67 5.07 -11.93 -3.84
CA LEU A 67 5.02 -13.39 -3.66
C LEU A 67 4.96 -14.13 -5.00
N ASP A 68 4.27 -13.58 -5.99
CA ASP A 68 4.16 -14.16 -7.33
C ASP A 68 5.40 -13.91 -8.21
N GLY A 69 6.40 -13.15 -7.73
CA GLY A 69 7.59 -12.79 -8.52
C GLY A 69 7.26 -11.94 -9.75
N VAL A 70 6.28 -11.04 -9.61
CA VAL A 70 5.73 -10.22 -10.70
C VAL A 70 6.07 -8.75 -10.47
N ALA A 71 6.51 -8.06 -11.53
CA ALA A 71 6.84 -6.64 -11.45
C ALA A 71 5.61 -5.79 -11.04
N PRO A 72 5.81 -4.70 -10.28
CA PRO A 72 4.72 -3.94 -9.68
C PRO A 72 3.80 -3.28 -10.70
N LEU A 73 4.34 -2.84 -11.84
CA LEU A 73 3.58 -2.21 -12.93
C LEU A 73 3.06 -3.22 -13.96
N ARG A 74 3.36 -4.51 -13.80
CA ARG A 74 2.90 -5.53 -14.75
C ARG A 74 1.40 -5.75 -14.57
N ASP A 75 0.66 -5.58 -15.66
CA ASP A 75 -0.76 -5.90 -15.68
C ASP A 75 -0.98 -7.41 -15.55
N ARG A 76 -2.07 -7.77 -14.86
CA ARG A 76 -2.60 -9.13 -14.96
C ARG A 76 -3.09 -9.33 -16.39
N LYS A 77 -2.65 -10.41 -17.04
CA LYS A 77 -3.24 -10.87 -18.30
C LYS A 77 -4.72 -11.15 -18.03
N ARG A 78 -5.60 -10.23 -18.43
CA ARG A 78 -7.05 -10.45 -18.36
C ARG A 78 -7.35 -11.60 -19.33
N ARG A 79 -7.88 -12.71 -18.80
CA ARG A 79 -8.40 -13.80 -19.62
C ARG A 79 -9.71 -13.37 -20.23
#